data_AF-A0A934DEQ3-F1
#
_entry.id   AF-A0A934DEQ3-F1
#
_cell.length_a   1.000
_cell.length_b   1.000
_cell.length_c   1.000
_cell.angle_alpha   90.00
_cell.angle_beta   90.00
_cell.angle_gamma   90.00
#
_symmetry.space_group_name_H-M   'P 1'
#
loop_
_entity.id
_entity.type
_entity.pdbx_description
1 polymer ?
#
loop_
_entity_poly.entity_id
_entity_poly.type
_entity_poly.pdbx_seq_one_letter_code
_entity_poly.pdbx_strand_id
1 'polypeptide(L)'
;MNESNPNTIKTLAEGAAVVVAIGFVVSVIYDWGFVRALGLDFSYLPTITADHFRSGLLWFPPLLGGVLLYVAVEFQFQRVEQGLTENELIESSSNPEKMRKFREGPWKLVAWTAPVYVVIYILIGDLFASLLPWTTSIVWMGFAEWCYSAPLIKLRRDKKLQMVFTFLPIFGIIAFL
;
A
#
# COMPACT_ATOMS: atom_id res chain seq x y z
N MET A 1 -31.75 0.58 12.63
CA MET A 1 -30.67 -0.42 12.78
C MET A 1 -30.69 -1.26 11.52
N ASN A 2 -29.67 -1.14 10.68
CA ASN A 2 -29.60 -1.84 9.40
C ASN A 2 -29.12 -3.27 9.68
N GLU A 3 -29.95 -4.28 9.47
CA GLU A 3 -29.55 -5.68 9.63
C GLU A 3 -28.41 -5.99 8.66
N SER A 4 -27.20 -6.19 9.17
CA SER A 4 -26.07 -6.60 8.36
C SER A 4 -26.39 -7.94 7.71
N ASN A 5 -26.46 -7.98 6.39
CA ASN A 5 -26.74 -9.19 5.62
C ASN A 5 -25.74 -10.29 6.02
N PRO A 6 -26.18 -11.44 6.57
CA PRO A 6 -25.28 -12.47 7.11
C PRO A 6 -24.30 -13.01 6.05
N ASN A 7 -24.65 -12.90 4.77
CA ASN A 7 -23.77 -13.26 3.66
C ASN A 7 -22.56 -12.31 3.55
N THR A 8 -22.70 -11.02 3.86
CA THR A 8 -21.61 -10.05 3.78
C THR A 8 -20.54 -10.30 4.85
N ILE A 9 -20.95 -10.60 6.08
CA ILE A 9 -20.03 -10.92 7.19
C ILE A 9 -19.25 -12.20 6.87
N LYS A 10 -19.95 -13.22 6.34
CA LYS A 10 -19.32 -14.47 5.92
C LYS A 10 -18.28 -14.24 4.82
N THR A 11 -18.61 -13.50 3.77
CA THR A 11 -17.66 -13.17 2.69
C THR A 11 -16.47 -12.36 3.19
N LEU A 12 -16.67 -11.42 4.12
CA LEU A 12 -15.57 -10.68 4.76
C LEU A 12 -14.66 -11.61 5.56
N ALA A 13 -15.23 -12.52 6.35
CA ALA A 13 -14.47 -13.49 7.14
C ALA A 13 -13.69 -14.47 6.25
N GLU A 14 -14.29 -14.96 5.18
CA GLU A 14 -13.63 -15.82 4.18
C GLU A 14 -12.47 -15.08 3.50
N GLY A 15 -12.70 -13.82 3.08
CA GLY A 15 -11.64 -12.99 2.50
C GLY A 15 -10.49 -12.74 3.48
N ALA A 16 -10.81 -12.39 4.72
CA ALA A 16 -9.80 -12.19 5.77
C ALA A 16 -8.99 -13.47 6.03
N ALA A 17 -9.65 -14.63 6.08
CA ALA A 17 -8.98 -15.92 6.28
C ALA A 17 -8.01 -16.24 5.13
N VAL A 18 -8.41 -16.00 3.87
CA VAL A 18 -7.53 -16.18 2.71
C VAL A 18 -6.31 -15.25 2.79
N VAL A 19 -6.53 -13.98 3.12
CA VAL A 19 -5.47 -12.97 3.25
C VAL A 19 -4.47 -13.37 4.35
N VAL A 20 -4.97 -13.80 5.52
CA VAL A 20 -4.13 -14.27 6.64
C VAL A 20 -3.35 -15.52 6.26
N ALA A 21 -3.97 -16.48 5.56
CA ALA A 21 -3.30 -17.69 5.11
C ALA A 21 -2.16 -17.39 4.11
N ILE A 22 -2.40 -16.49 3.15
CA ILE A 22 -1.36 -16.03 2.21
C ILE A 22 -0.22 -15.34 2.98
N GLY A 23 -0.55 -14.42 3.88
CA GLY A 23 0.44 -13.72 4.71
C GLY A 23 1.30 -14.68 5.53
N PHE A 24 0.70 -15.71 6.12
CA PHE A 24 1.41 -16.75 6.85
C PHE A 24 2.39 -17.52 5.96
N VAL A 25 1.96 -18.00 4.79
CA VAL A 25 2.84 -18.71 3.84
C VAL A 25 4.02 -17.84 3.43
N VAL A 26 3.78 -16.57 3.10
CA VAL A 26 4.84 -15.62 2.74
C VAL A 26 5.80 -15.40 3.91
N SER A 27 5.30 -15.34 5.15
CA SER A 27 6.16 -15.18 6.33
C SER A 27 7.08 -16.38 6.54
N VAL A 28 6.58 -17.60 6.35
CA VAL A 28 7.40 -18.82 6.43
C VAL A 28 8.49 -18.82 5.35
N ILE A 29 8.13 -18.43 4.11
CA ILE A 29 9.10 -18.32 3.01
C ILE A 29 10.17 -17.26 3.31
N TYR A 30 9.76 -16.12 3.87
CA TYR A 30 10.67 -15.04 4.26
C TYR A 30 11.65 -15.49 5.33
N ASP A 31 11.14 -16.07 6.43
CA ASP A 31 11.96 -16.57 7.53
C ASP A 31 12.93 -17.66 7.02
N TRP A 32 12.45 -18.58 6.18
CA TRP A 32 13.31 -19.58 5.54
C TRP A 32 14.40 -18.96 4.67
N GLY A 33 14.06 -17.97 3.85
CA GLY A 33 15.00 -17.27 2.98
C GLY A 33 16.08 -16.52 3.76
N PHE A 34 15.69 -15.82 4.84
CA PHE A 34 16.61 -15.12 5.73
C PHE A 34 17.61 -16.09 6.37
N VAL A 35 17.12 -17.20 6.93
CA VAL A 35 17.96 -18.20 7.60
C VAL A 35 18.90 -18.89 6.62
N ARG A 36 18.40 -19.22 5.43
CA ARG A 36 19.21 -19.79 4.36
C ARG A 36 20.30 -18.82 3.88
N ALA A 37 20.02 -17.52 3.82
CA ALA A 37 21.01 -16.50 3.45
C ALA A 37 22.15 -16.39 4.49
N LEU A 38 21.88 -16.74 5.76
CA LEU A 38 22.88 -16.85 6.81
C LEU A 38 23.66 -18.18 6.80
N GLY A 39 23.36 -19.08 5.85
CA GLY A 39 23.98 -20.39 5.74
C GLY A 39 23.52 -21.40 6.79
N LEU A 40 22.41 -21.13 7.47
CA LEU A 40 21.82 -22.01 8.48
C LEU A 40 20.73 -22.88 7.85
N ASP A 41 20.56 -24.10 8.38
CA ASP A 41 19.38 -24.91 8.06
C ASP A 41 18.21 -24.46 8.94
N PHE A 42 17.05 -24.30 8.32
CA PHE A 42 15.82 -23.89 8.99
C PHE A 42 15.39 -24.88 10.08
N SER A 43 15.73 -26.16 9.94
CA SER A 43 15.41 -27.21 10.92
C SER A 43 16.17 -27.09 12.25
N TYR A 44 17.28 -26.33 12.30
CA TYR A 44 18.05 -26.13 13.54
C TYR A 44 17.54 -24.99 14.40
N LEU A 45 16.59 -24.20 13.91
CA LEU A 45 16.03 -23.11 14.68
C LEU A 45 14.88 -23.63 15.55
N PRO A 46 14.86 -23.29 16.85
CA PRO A 46 13.77 -23.63 17.75
C PRO A 46 12.56 -22.68 17.53
N THR A 47 12.12 -22.52 16.28
CA THR A 47 10.96 -21.70 15.93
C THR A 47 9.73 -22.58 15.81
N ILE A 48 8.61 -22.08 16.31
CA ILE A 48 7.30 -22.72 16.19
C ILE A 48 6.40 -21.97 15.22
N THR A 49 5.30 -22.58 14.78
CA THR A 49 4.31 -21.97 13.90
C THR A 49 3.83 -20.59 14.40
N ALA A 50 3.71 -20.42 15.71
CA ALA A 50 3.30 -19.16 16.33
C ALA A 50 4.31 -18.03 16.07
N ASP A 51 5.61 -18.33 15.97
CA ASP A 51 6.64 -17.33 15.71
C ASP A 51 6.51 -16.78 14.29
N HIS A 52 6.32 -17.65 13.30
CA HIS A 52 6.10 -17.26 11.91
C HIS A 52 4.78 -16.48 11.73
N PHE A 53 3.73 -16.86 12.47
CA PHE A 53 2.47 -16.13 12.46
C PHE A 53 2.64 -14.73 13.06
N ARG A 54 3.36 -14.61 14.18
CA ARG A 54 3.68 -13.33 14.82
C ARG A 54 4.55 -12.44 13.93
N SER A 55 5.56 -13.00 13.26
CA SER A 55 6.36 -12.30 12.25
C SER A 55 5.46 -11.77 11.14
N GLY A 56 4.57 -12.62 10.59
CA GLY A 56 3.54 -12.25 9.62
C GLY A 56 2.72 -11.04 10.06
N LEU A 57 2.19 -11.07 11.28
CA LEU A 57 1.40 -9.97 11.83
C LEU A 57 2.17 -8.65 11.97
N LEU A 58 3.50 -8.69 12.10
CA LEU A 58 4.33 -7.48 12.22
C LEU A 58 4.57 -6.81 10.87
N TRP A 59 4.91 -7.56 9.83
CA TRP A 59 5.29 -6.98 8.53
C TRP A 59 4.13 -6.89 7.54
N PHE A 60 3.09 -7.72 7.68
CA PHE A 60 1.99 -7.78 6.72
C PHE A 60 1.12 -6.50 6.70
N PRO A 61 0.70 -5.92 7.85
CA PRO A 61 -0.02 -4.64 7.85
C PRO A 61 0.74 -3.49 7.18
N PRO A 62 2.02 -3.20 7.50
CA PRO A 62 2.75 -2.14 6.80
C PRO A 62 2.98 -2.46 5.32
N LEU A 63 3.09 -3.73 4.92
CA LEU A 63 3.16 -4.10 3.50
C LEU A 63 1.86 -3.78 2.74
N LEU A 64 0.70 -4.07 3.32
CA LEU A 64 -0.59 -3.62 2.76
C LEU A 64 -0.66 -2.09 2.67
N GLY A 65 -0.19 -1.38 3.70
CA GLY A 65 -0.05 0.08 3.68
C GLY A 65 0.85 0.56 2.54
N GLY A 66 1.98 -0.11 2.29
CA GLY A 66 2.88 0.18 1.17
C GLY A 66 2.23 -0.01 -0.20
N VAL A 67 1.44 -1.09 -0.37
CA VAL A 67 0.67 -1.31 -1.61
C VAL A 67 -0.36 -0.21 -1.81
N LEU A 68 -1.08 0.19 -0.76
CA LEU A 68 -2.04 1.29 -0.81
C LEU A 68 -1.36 2.61 -1.18
N LEU A 69 -0.20 2.90 -0.59
CA LEU A 69 0.58 4.09 -0.90
C LEU A 69 1.07 4.08 -2.35
N TYR A 70 1.53 2.93 -2.85
CA TYR A 70 1.91 2.78 -4.26
C TYR A 70 0.74 3.11 -5.19
N VAL A 71 -0.46 2.57 -4.93
CA VAL A 71 -1.66 2.89 -5.69
C VAL A 71 -1.97 4.39 -5.59
N ALA A 72 -1.82 5.00 -4.41
CA ALA A 72 -2.05 6.43 -4.20
C ALA A 72 -1.13 7.31 -5.04
N VAL A 73 0.15 6.98 -5.05
CA VAL A 73 1.16 7.65 -5.86
C VAL A 73 0.84 7.48 -7.34
N GLU A 74 0.42 6.29 -7.78
CA GLU A 74 -0.05 6.07 -9.16
C GLU A 74 -1.24 6.97 -9.52
N PHE A 75 -2.25 7.08 -8.64
CA PHE A 75 -3.40 7.97 -8.81
C PHE A 75 -2.98 9.44 -8.87
N GLN A 76 -2.02 9.85 -8.05
CA GLN A 76 -1.47 11.21 -8.06
C GLN A 76 -0.77 11.51 -9.39
N PHE A 77 0.10 10.62 -9.85
CA PHE A 77 0.79 10.79 -11.14
C PHE A 77 -0.19 10.79 -12.30
N GLN A 78 -1.14 9.85 -12.33
CA GLN A 78 -2.20 9.85 -13.34
C GLN A 78 -2.98 11.17 -13.32
N ARG A 79 -3.25 11.77 -12.16
CA ARG A 79 -3.95 13.06 -12.09
C ARG A 79 -3.12 14.22 -12.64
N VAL A 80 -1.84 14.29 -12.26
CA VAL A 80 -0.87 15.29 -12.76
C VAL A 80 -0.72 15.16 -14.28
N GLU A 81 -0.76 13.94 -14.79
CA GLU A 81 -0.66 13.57 -16.20
C GLU A 81 -2.01 13.58 -16.92
N GLN A 82 -3.06 14.11 -16.29
CA GLN A 82 -4.42 14.22 -16.84
C GLN A 82 -5.06 12.87 -17.24
N GLY A 83 -4.54 11.76 -16.75
CA GLY A 83 -5.01 10.41 -17.04
C GLY A 83 -4.54 9.88 -18.39
N LEU A 84 -3.57 10.55 -19.03
CA LEU A 84 -2.92 10.10 -20.25
C LEU A 84 -2.10 8.83 -19.98
N THR A 85 -2.02 7.97 -20.99
CA THR A 85 -1.15 6.79 -20.97
C THR A 85 0.30 7.18 -21.22
N GLU A 86 1.22 6.28 -20.89
CA GLU A 86 2.66 6.49 -21.07
C GLU A 86 3.04 6.91 -22.51
N ASN A 87 2.43 6.26 -23.50
CA ASN A 87 2.68 6.56 -24.91
C ASN A 87 2.11 7.93 -25.30
N GLU A 88 0.89 8.25 -24.84
CA GLU A 88 0.25 9.55 -25.08
C GLU A 88 1.08 10.70 -24.46
N LEU A 89 1.70 10.49 -23.30
CA LEU A 89 2.57 11.47 -22.63
C LEU A 89 3.91 11.68 -23.36
N ILE A 90 4.50 10.62 -23.89
CA ILE A 90 5.75 10.70 -24.67
C ILE A 90 5.50 11.42 -26.00
N GLU A 91 4.38 11.13 -26.67
CA GLU A 91 4.03 11.72 -27.97
C GLU A 91 3.53 13.17 -27.87
N SER A 92 2.85 13.53 -26.78
CA SER A 92 2.42 14.92 -26.54
C SER A 92 3.54 15.83 -26.02
N SER A 93 4.71 15.27 -25.67
CA SER A 93 5.88 16.01 -25.22
C SER A 93 6.57 16.73 -26.38
N SER A 94 7.04 17.95 -26.12
CA SER A 94 7.86 18.73 -27.06
C SER A 94 9.19 18.03 -27.43
N ASN A 95 9.65 17.09 -26.59
CA ASN A 95 10.83 16.27 -26.85
C ASN A 95 10.62 14.81 -26.34
N PRO A 96 10.15 13.91 -27.21
CA PRO A 96 9.81 12.53 -26.85
C PRO A 96 10.99 11.70 -26.32
N GLU A 97 12.19 11.86 -26.89
CA GLU A 97 13.37 11.08 -26.48
C GLU A 97 13.84 11.43 -25.06
N LYS A 98 13.85 12.72 -24.72
CA LYS A 98 14.22 13.17 -23.38
C LYS A 98 13.17 12.75 -22.35
N MET A 99 11.90 12.80 -22.72
CA MET A 99 10.81 12.34 -21.86
C MET A 99 10.94 10.85 -21.55
N ARG A 100 11.20 10.01 -22.56
CA ARG A 100 11.40 8.56 -22.37
C ARG A 100 12.51 8.25 -21.36
N LYS A 101 13.67 8.89 -21.48
CA LYS A 101 14.79 8.73 -20.51
C LYS A 101 14.44 9.23 -19.11
N PHE A 102 13.64 10.28 -18.98
CA PHE A 102 13.21 10.80 -17.69
C PHE A 102 12.24 9.83 -16.99
N ARG A 103 11.33 9.21 -17.74
CA ARG A 103 10.33 8.25 -17.22
C ARG A 103 10.94 6.95 -16.71
N GLU A 104 12.13 6.58 -17.19
CA GLU A 104 12.90 5.42 -16.69
C GLU A 104 13.62 5.71 -15.34
N GLY A 105 13.83 6.97 -14.99
CA GLY A 105 14.69 7.39 -13.88
C GLY A 105 14.15 7.41 -12.44
N PRO A 106 12.84 7.64 -12.16
CA PRO A 106 12.40 8.01 -10.81
C PRO A 106 12.44 6.85 -9.80
N TRP A 107 12.47 5.60 -10.26
CA TRP A 107 12.64 4.43 -9.38
C TRP A 107 13.97 4.44 -8.62
N LYS A 108 15.00 5.12 -9.14
CA LYS A 108 16.30 5.24 -8.47
C LYS A 108 16.24 6.09 -7.20
N LEU A 109 15.22 6.94 -7.06
CA LEU A 109 15.01 7.76 -5.87
C LEU A 109 14.20 7.04 -4.78
N VAL A 110 13.49 5.96 -5.12
CA VAL A 110 12.76 5.13 -4.14
C VAL A 110 13.71 4.53 -3.10
N ALA A 111 14.97 4.25 -3.46
CA ALA A 111 15.96 3.79 -2.49
C ALA A 111 16.19 4.77 -1.33
N TRP A 112 15.93 6.07 -1.54
CA TRP A 112 16.11 7.12 -0.53
C TRP A 112 14.87 7.33 0.36
N THR A 113 13.71 6.76 0.03
CA THR A 113 12.50 6.94 0.83
C THR A 113 12.61 6.24 2.18
N ALA A 114 13.24 5.06 2.23
CA ALA A 114 13.44 4.30 3.46
C ALA A 114 14.28 5.06 4.53
N PRO A 115 15.50 5.57 4.23
CA PRO A 115 16.26 6.32 5.23
C PRO A 115 15.57 7.64 5.62
N VAL A 116 14.91 8.33 4.69
CA VAL A 116 14.14 9.54 5.00
C VAL A 116 12.97 9.23 5.95
N TYR A 117 12.27 8.13 5.73
CA TYR A 117 11.18 7.69 6.60
C TYR A 117 11.65 7.41 8.03
N VAL A 118 12.79 6.73 8.19
CA VAL A 118 13.40 6.48 9.50
C VAL A 118 13.77 7.79 10.20
N VAL A 119 14.37 8.74 9.48
CA VAL A 119 14.73 10.06 10.04
C VAL A 119 13.49 10.83 10.49
N ILE A 120 12.42 10.84 9.67
CA ILE A 120 11.15 11.50 10.03
C ILE A 120 10.56 10.88 11.29
N TYR A 121 10.53 9.55 11.39
CA TYR A 121 10.02 8.86 12.56
C TYR A 121 10.80 9.23 13.84
N ILE A 122 12.13 9.27 13.78
CA ILE A 122 12.98 9.66 14.92
C ILE A 122 12.71 11.10 15.36
N LEU A 123 12.49 12.01 14.42
CA LEU A 123 12.38 13.44 14.72
C LEU A 123 11.02 13.85 15.30
N ILE A 124 9.93 13.18 14.92
CA ILE A 124 8.55 13.63 15.21
C ILE A 124 7.56 12.48 15.48
N GLY A 125 8.04 11.25 15.67
CA GLY A 125 7.23 10.03 15.81
C GLY A 125 6.19 10.03 16.93
N ASP A 126 6.54 10.58 18.10
CA ASP A 126 5.63 10.64 19.26
C ASP A 126 4.50 11.65 19.07
N LEU A 127 4.78 12.78 18.39
CA LEU A 127 3.75 13.77 18.01
C LEU A 127 2.83 13.22 16.91
N PHE A 128 3.37 12.34 16.07
CA PHE A 128 2.63 11.66 15.02
C PHE A 128 1.61 10.68 15.61
N ALA A 129 1.96 9.91 16.66
CA ALA A 129 1.12 8.84 17.18
C ALA A 129 -0.28 9.28 17.69
N SER A 130 -0.44 10.50 18.21
CA SER A 130 -1.71 10.93 18.84
C SER A 130 -2.67 11.70 17.94
N LEU A 131 -2.19 12.33 16.86
CA LEU A 131 -3.00 13.21 16.00
C LEU A 131 -3.15 12.69 14.57
N LEU A 132 -2.22 11.85 14.09
CA LEU A 132 -2.22 11.42 12.68
C LEU A 132 -3.48 10.72 12.23
N PRO A 133 -4.07 9.77 12.97
CA PRO A 133 -5.07 8.91 12.37
C PRO A 133 -6.29 9.70 11.88
N TRP A 134 -6.69 10.71 12.64
CA TRP A 134 -7.79 11.60 12.30
C TRP A 134 -7.44 12.55 11.16
N THR A 135 -6.30 13.25 11.25
CA THR A 135 -5.90 14.21 10.22
C THR A 135 -5.58 13.51 8.89
N THR A 136 -4.94 12.35 8.92
CA THR A 136 -4.61 11.57 7.73
C THR A 136 -5.86 10.99 7.09
N SER A 137 -6.86 10.54 7.87
CA SER A 137 -8.14 10.07 7.32
C SER A 137 -8.90 11.19 6.59
N ILE A 138 -8.93 12.40 7.16
CA ILE A 138 -9.56 13.57 6.53
C ILE A 138 -8.81 13.99 5.26
N VAL A 139 -7.49 14.11 5.35
CA VAL A 139 -6.63 14.46 4.21
C VAL A 139 -6.75 13.42 3.11
N TRP A 140 -6.80 12.12 3.45
CA TRP A 140 -6.97 11.04 2.49
C TRP A 140 -8.30 11.12 1.75
N MET A 141 -9.38 11.42 2.46
CA MET A 141 -10.70 11.57 1.85
C MET A 141 -10.71 12.73 0.84
N GLY A 142 -10.17 13.89 1.22
CA GLY A 142 -10.02 15.02 0.31
C GLY A 142 -9.10 14.72 -0.88
N PHE A 143 -8.03 13.95 -0.65
CA PHE A 143 -7.12 13.50 -1.71
C PHE A 143 -7.81 12.54 -2.70
N ALA A 144 -8.57 11.56 -2.22
CA ALA A 144 -9.31 10.63 -3.05
C ALA A 144 -10.35 11.37 -3.92
N GLU A 145 -11.13 12.28 -3.33
CA GLU A 145 -12.07 13.12 -4.08
C GLU A 145 -11.37 13.98 -5.13
N TRP A 146 -10.23 14.58 -4.77
CA TRP A 146 -9.41 15.36 -5.69
C TRP A 146 -8.89 14.52 -6.86
N CYS A 147 -8.46 13.28 -6.63
CA CYS A 147 -8.06 12.35 -7.69
C CYS A 147 -9.23 12.04 -8.64
N TYR A 148 -10.44 11.82 -8.12
CA TYR A 148 -11.62 11.52 -8.94
C TYR A 148 -12.27 12.74 -9.61
N SER A 149 -11.84 13.95 -9.26
CA SER A 149 -12.24 15.16 -9.99
C SER A 149 -11.79 15.14 -11.47
N ALA A 150 -10.77 14.34 -11.82
CA ALA A 150 -10.39 14.12 -13.22
C ALA A 150 -11.35 13.15 -13.91
N PRO A 151 -12.05 13.58 -14.98
CA PRO A 151 -13.06 12.76 -15.64
C PRO A 151 -12.48 11.48 -16.26
N LEU A 152 -11.24 11.51 -16.76
CA LEU A 152 -10.59 10.35 -17.38
C LEU A 152 -10.26 9.24 -16.37
N ILE A 153 -9.87 9.60 -15.14
CA ILE A 153 -9.60 8.62 -14.07
C ILE A 153 -10.88 7.91 -13.66
N LYS A 154 -11.97 8.68 -13.49
CA LYS A 154 -13.29 8.17 -13.13
C LYS A 154 -13.87 7.25 -14.21
N LEU A 155 -13.59 7.53 -15.49
CA LEU A 155 -14.10 6.77 -16.62
C LEU A 155 -13.32 5.48 -16.87
N ARG A 156 -11.99 5.49 -16.69
CA ARG A 156 -11.09 4.38 -17.06
C ARG A 156 -10.94 3.30 -15.98
N ARG A 157 -11.24 3.59 -14.71
CA ARG A 157 -11.03 2.66 -13.58
C ARG A 157 -12.33 2.03 -13.09
N ASP A 158 -12.28 0.77 -12.69
CA ASP A 158 -13.42 0.06 -12.10
C ASP A 158 -13.91 0.73 -10.81
N LYS A 159 -15.24 0.84 -10.65
CA LYS A 159 -15.89 1.43 -9.47
C LYS A 159 -15.49 0.72 -8.18
N LYS A 160 -15.28 -0.60 -8.21
CA LYS A 160 -14.85 -1.35 -7.02
C LYS A 160 -13.47 -0.91 -6.55
N LEU A 161 -12.53 -0.77 -7.48
CA LEU A 161 -11.18 -0.29 -7.19
C LEU A 161 -11.21 1.13 -6.62
N GLN A 162 -12.09 1.99 -7.15
CA GLN A 162 -12.26 3.36 -6.65
C GLN A 162 -12.78 3.38 -5.20
N MET A 163 -13.81 2.59 -4.88
CA MET A 163 -14.31 2.50 -3.51
C MET A 163 -13.28 1.93 -2.53
N VAL A 164 -12.53 0.90 -2.95
CA VAL A 164 -11.46 0.33 -2.14
C VAL A 164 -10.39 1.38 -1.85
N PHE A 165 -9.96 2.14 -2.85
CA PHE A 165 -8.98 3.21 -2.68
C PHE A 165 -9.45 4.33 -1.75
N THR A 166 -10.71 4.73 -1.83
CA THR A 166 -11.27 5.78 -0.95
C THR A 166 -11.35 5.30 0.50
N PHE A 167 -11.91 4.11 0.73
CA PHE A 167 -12.36 3.73 2.07
C PHE A 167 -11.41 2.78 2.79
N LEU A 168 -10.70 1.88 2.10
CA LEU A 168 -9.82 0.91 2.73
C LEU A 168 -8.69 1.57 3.55
N PRO A 169 -8.03 2.65 3.08
CA PRO A 169 -7.00 3.33 3.86
C PRO A 169 -7.58 4.01 5.10
N ILE A 170 -8.77 4.60 5.00
CA ILE A 170 -9.46 5.26 6.12
C ILE A 170 -9.83 4.24 7.19
N PHE A 171 -10.44 3.12 6.80
CA PHE A 171 -10.77 2.05 7.75
C PHE A 171 -9.52 1.44 8.37
N GLY A 172 -8.44 1.28 7.59
CA GLY A 172 -7.15 0.85 8.11
C GLY A 172 -6.62 1.80 9.17
N ILE A 173 -6.53 3.09 8.85
CA ILE A 173 -6.02 4.12 9.77
C ILE A 173 -6.85 4.18 11.08
N ILE A 174 -8.17 4.06 10.99
CA ILE A 174 -9.07 4.10 12.16
C ILE A 174 -8.99 2.80 12.98
N ALA A 175 -8.80 1.64 12.35
CA ALA A 175 -8.73 0.36 13.05
C ALA A 175 -7.44 0.17 13.87
N PHE A 176 -6.42 1.00 13.64
CA PHE A 176 -5.14 1.00 14.36
C PHE A 176 -5.00 2.19 15.34
N LEU A 177 -6.08 2.95 15.60
CA LEU A 177 -6.23 3.81 16.78
C LEU A 177 -6.44 2.97 18.04
#